data_AF-Q3ADQ0-F1
#
_entry.id   AF-Q3ADQ0-F1
#
_cell.length_a   1.000
_cell.length_b   1.000
_cell.length_c   1.000
_cell.angle_alpha   90.00
_cell.angle_beta   90.00
_cell.angle_gamma   90.00
#
_symmetry.space_group_name_H-M   'P 1'
#
loop_
_entity.id
_entity.type
_entity.pdbx_description
1 polymer ?
#
loop_
_entity_poly.entity_id
_entity_poly.type
_entity_poly.pdbx_seq_one_letter_code
_entity_poly.pdbx_strand_id
1 'polypeptide(L)'
;MSGIWEETAKYLGVFTVKLLVDRVIYDLSPELPEVEILECDETGFDFEKIRKFLRDNPDFDFGELVSKFTTKYVGIIAKLVDPKTLQNLKEKLERKGF
;
A
#
# COMPACT_ATOMS: atom_id res chain seq x y z
N MET A 1 1.52 2.35 -16.89
CA MET A 1 0.60 1.67 -15.96
C MET A 1 0.51 2.55 -14.73
N SER A 2 -0.66 3.09 -14.40
CA SER A 2 -0.84 3.79 -13.13
C SER A 2 -0.83 2.75 -12.01
N GLY A 3 0.06 2.93 -11.04
CA GLY A 3 0.17 2.05 -9.87
C GLY A 3 -1.09 2.12 -8.99
N ILE A 4 -1.28 1.16 -8.09
CA ILE A 4 -2.39 1.14 -7.12
C ILE A 4 -2.54 2.50 -6.41
N TRP A 5 -1.42 3.13 -6.05
CA TRP A 5 -1.37 4.47 -5.47
C TRP A 5 -2.10 5.52 -6.32
N GLU A 6 -1.67 5.72 -7.57
CA GLU A 6 -2.22 6.73 -8.47
C GLU A 6 -3.72 6.50 -8.73
N GLU A 7 -4.14 5.24 -8.84
CA GLU A 7 -5.55 4.92 -8.99
C GLU A 7 -6.33 5.23 -7.71
N THR A 8 -5.86 4.79 -6.53
CA THR A 8 -6.53 5.11 -5.27
C THR A 8 -6.59 6.61 -5.00
N ALA A 9 -5.55 7.36 -5.34
CA ALA A 9 -5.50 8.81 -5.14
C ALA A 9 -6.54 9.54 -6.01
N LYS A 10 -6.76 9.07 -7.24
CA LYS A 10 -7.82 9.61 -8.12
C LYS A 10 -9.23 9.39 -7.56
N TYR A 11 -9.49 8.23 -6.96
CA TYR A 11 -10.82 7.87 -6.47
C TYR A 11 -11.12 8.36 -5.04
N LEU A 12 -10.13 8.35 -4.14
CA LEU A 12 -10.30 8.65 -2.72
C LEU A 12 -9.73 10.02 -2.32
N GLY A 13 -8.91 10.64 -3.17
CA GLY A 13 -8.15 11.84 -2.86
C GLY A 13 -6.83 11.53 -2.16
N VAL A 14 -5.78 12.29 -2.48
CA VAL A 14 -4.41 12.10 -1.98
C VAL A 14 -4.35 12.06 -0.44
N PHE A 15 -5.09 12.94 0.23
CA PHE A 15 -5.14 12.98 1.70
C PHE A 15 -5.69 11.69 2.31
N THR A 16 -6.78 11.15 1.76
CA THR A 16 -7.38 9.89 2.23
C THR A 16 -6.42 8.73 2.04
N VAL A 17 -5.76 8.65 0.88
CA VAL A 17 -4.79 7.59 0.60
C VAL A 17 -3.60 7.68 1.56
N LYS A 18 -3.07 8.88 1.82
CA LYS A 18 -2.02 9.08 2.81
C LYS A 18 -2.43 8.58 4.20
N LEU A 19 -3.63 8.95 4.68
CA LEU A 19 -4.13 8.47 5.97
C LEU A 19 -4.27 6.94 6.03
N LEU A 20 -4.67 6.30 4.93
CA LEU A 20 -4.74 4.84 4.86
C LEU A 20 -3.36 4.20 4.92
N VAL A 21 -2.37 4.78 4.24
CA VAL A 21 -0.97 4.31 4.33
C VAL A 21 -0.42 4.50 5.74
N ASP A 22 -0.57 5.70 6.31
CA ASP A 22 -0.14 6.00 7.68
C ASP A 22 -0.77 5.01 8.68
N ARG A 23 -2.05 4.65 8.47
CA ARG A 23 -2.74 3.66 9.31
C ARG A 23 -2.16 2.25 9.16
N VAL A 24 -1.82 1.83 7.94
CA VAL A 24 -1.19 0.52 7.70
C VAL A 24 0.18 0.45 8.34
N ILE A 25 0.99 1.50 8.19
CA ILE A 25 2.32 1.61 8.81
C ILE A 25 2.19 1.51 10.32
N TYR A 26 1.29 2.29 10.93
CA TYR A 26 1.02 2.23 12.36
C TYR A 26 0.63 0.82 12.86
N ASP A 27 -0.19 0.11 12.08
CA ASP A 27 -0.66 -1.23 12.44
C ASP A 27 0.43 -2.31 12.30
N LEU A 28 1.43 -2.11 11.45
CA LEU A 28 2.46 -3.10 11.12
C LEU A 28 3.81 -2.81 11.79
N SER A 29 4.13 -1.54 12.08
CA SER A 29 5.45 -1.15 12.62
C SER A 29 5.85 -1.81 13.94
N PRO A 30 4.93 -2.23 14.85
CA PRO A 30 5.34 -2.97 16.04
C PRO A 30 5.94 -4.36 15.76
N GLU A 31 5.55 -4.98 14.65
CA GLU A 31 5.96 -6.34 14.27
C GLU A 31 6.93 -6.34 13.07
N LEU A 32 6.88 -5.30 12.23
CA LEU A 32 7.68 -5.13 11.03
C LEU A 32 8.07 -3.65 10.87
N PRO A 33 9.08 -3.17 11.61
CA PRO A 33 9.50 -1.76 11.58
C PRO A 33 9.90 -1.25 10.20
N GLU A 34 10.43 -2.12 9.34
CA GLU A 34 10.85 -1.81 7.98
C GLU A 34 9.70 -1.34 7.09
N VAL A 35 8.44 -1.53 7.50
CA VAL A 35 7.27 -0.98 6.80
C VAL A 35 7.29 0.54 6.68
N GLU A 36 8.02 1.25 7.56
CA GLU A 36 8.20 2.71 7.51
C GLU A 36 8.95 3.19 6.26
N ILE A 37 9.63 2.31 5.52
CA ILE A 37 10.19 2.69 4.21
C ILE A 37 9.11 3.02 3.19
N LEU A 38 7.86 2.56 3.42
CA LEU A 38 6.69 2.82 2.59
C LEU A 38 5.91 4.06 3.01
N GLU A 39 6.46 4.91 3.88
CA GLU A 39 5.91 6.24 4.10
C GLU A 39 5.70 6.98 2.77
N CYS A 40 4.60 7.71 2.67
CA CYS A 40 4.24 8.47 1.50
C CYS A 40 3.81 9.89 1.88
N ASP A 41 4.07 10.83 1.00
CA ASP A 41 3.59 12.20 1.10
C ASP A 41 2.58 12.51 -0.03
N GLU A 42 2.32 13.79 -0.26
CA GLU A 42 1.40 14.24 -1.32
C GLU A 42 1.87 13.86 -2.74
N THR A 43 3.16 13.58 -2.91
CA THR A 43 3.80 13.16 -4.17
C THR A 43 3.82 11.63 -4.33
N GLY A 44 3.53 10.89 -3.26
CA GLY A 44 3.47 9.43 -3.24
C GLY A 44 4.63 8.80 -2.47
N PHE A 45 4.98 7.57 -2.85
CA PHE A 45 6.08 6.85 -2.23
C PHE A 45 7.44 7.39 -2.68
N ASP A 46 8.38 7.51 -1.74
CA ASP A 46 9.77 7.84 -2.06
C ASP A 46 10.50 6.59 -2.60
N PHE A 47 10.41 6.40 -3.92
CA PHE A 47 11.08 5.28 -4.58
C PHE A 47 12.60 5.32 -4.50
N GLU A 48 13.23 6.49 -4.30
CA GLU A 48 14.67 6.58 -4.12
C GLU A 48 15.09 6.13 -2.72
N LYS A 49 14.33 6.48 -1.68
CA LYS A 49 14.48 5.93 -0.31
C LYS A 49 14.32 4.42 -0.32
N ILE A 50 13.29 3.89 -0.97
CA ILE A 50 13.05 2.44 -1.09
C ILE A 50 14.22 1.76 -1.84
N ARG A 51 14.63 2.27 -3.00
CA ARG A 51 15.76 1.70 -3.76
C ARG A 51 17.06 1.72 -2.96
N LYS A 52 17.32 2.80 -2.23
CA LYS A 52 18.50 2.90 -1.37
C LYS A 52 18.44 1.84 -0.27
N PHE A 53 17.32 1.72 0.42
CA PHE A 53 17.13 0.69 1.45
C PHE A 53 17.37 -0.73 0.91
N LEU A 54 16.85 -1.07 -0.27
CA LEU A 54 17.04 -2.39 -0.89
C LEU A 54 18.49 -2.66 -1.33
N ARG A 55 19.22 -1.62 -1.76
CA ARG A 55 20.66 -1.75 -2.04
C ARG A 55 21.47 -1.98 -0.77
N ASP A 56 21.10 -1.28 0.31
CA ASP A 56 21.80 -1.36 1.59
C ASP A 56 21.44 -2.66 2.35
N ASN A 57 20.32 -3.31 1.99
CA ASN A 57 19.81 -4.54 2.62
C ASN A 57 19.41 -5.58 1.55
N PRO A 58 20.38 -6.21 0.85
CA PRO A 58 20.10 -7.10 -0.28
C PRO A 58 19.36 -8.38 0.09
N ASP A 59 19.47 -8.83 1.34
CA ASP A 59 18.81 -10.03 1.85
C ASP A 59 17.38 -9.77 2.38
N PHE A 60 16.94 -8.50 2.37
CA PHE A 60 15.61 -8.13 2.85
C PHE A 60 14.51 -8.61 1.90
N ASP A 61 13.54 -9.37 2.42
CA ASP A 61 12.38 -9.81 1.63
C ASP A 61 11.35 -8.68 1.47
N PHE A 62 11.64 -7.81 0.49
CA PHE A 62 10.72 -6.73 0.11
C PHE A 62 9.39 -7.25 -0.43
N GLY A 63 9.37 -8.44 -1.03
CA GLY A 63 8.15 -9.05 -1.54
C GLY A 63 7.19 -9.39 -0.41
N GLU A 64 7.69 -9.99 0.67
CA GLU A 64 6.92 -10.28 1.87
C GLU A 64 6.38 -9.00 2.53
N LEU A 65 7.21 -7.96 2.67
CA LEU A 65 6.79 -6.66 3.21
C LEU A 65 5.67 -6.05 2.38
N VAL A 66 5.82 -6.00 1.05
CA VAL A 66 4.79 -5.44 0.15
C VAL A 66 3.51 -6.27 0.21
N SER A 67 3.61 -7.59 0.34
CA SER A 67 2.46 -8.49 0.48
C SER A 67 1.69 -8.18 1.77
N LYS A 68 2.37 -8.15 2.93
CA LYS A 68 1.77 -7.82 4.23
C LYS A 68 1.13 -6.43 4.22
N PHE A 69 1.84 -5.44 3.69
CA PHE A 69 1.34 -4.08 3.54
C PHE A 69 0.06 -4.04 2.69
N THR A 70 0.10 -4.65 1.50
CA THR A 70 -1.01 -4.66 0.55
C THR A 70 -2.23 -5.37 1.13
N THR A 71 -2.06 -6.52 1.78
CA THR A 71 -3.15 -7.24 2.45
C THR A 71 -3.82 -6.37 3.52
N LYS A 72 -3.03 -5.69 4.37
CA LYS A 72 -3.58 -4.80 5.41
C LYS A 72 -4.30 -3.60 4.80
N TYR A 73 -3.68 -2.96 3.80
CA TYR A 73 -4.23 -1.81 3.09
C TYR A 73 -5.58 -2.13 2.43
N VAL A 74 -5.65 -3.21 1.65
CA VAL A 74 -6.89 -3.69 1.04
C VAL A 74 -7.91 -4.09 2.10
N GLY A 75 -7.49 -4.70 3.20
CA GLY A 75 -8.35 -5.07 4.32
C GLY A 75 -9.01 -3.86 5.01
N ILE A 76 -8.30 -2.72 5.10
CA ILE A 76 -8.89 -1.47 5.61
C ILE A 76 -9.89 -0.91 4.59
N ILE A 77 -9.52 -0.83 3.31
CA ILE A 77 -10.44 -0.37 2.25
C ILE A 77 -11.72 -1.21 2.25
N ALA A 78 -11.60 -2.54 2.35
CA ALA A 78 -12.72 -3.46 2.40
C ALA A 78 -13.70 -3.20 3.56
N LYS A 79 -13.21 -2.69 4.69
CA LYS A 79 -14.05 -2.30 5.84
C LYS A 79 -14.72 -0.94 5.66
N LEU A 80 -14.18 -0.09 4.80
CA LEU A 80 -14.69 1.26 4.54
C LEU A 80 -15.68 1.30 3.37
N VAL A 81 -15.64 0.32 2.47
CA VAL A 81 -16.52 0.24 1.31
C VAL A 81 -17.66 -0.72 1.53
N ASP A 82 -18.80 -0.46 0.90
CA ASP A 82 -19.93 -1.38 0.94
C ASP A 82 -19.59 -2.70 0.20
N PRO A 83 -20.28 -3.82 0.51
CA PRO A 83 -19.98 -5.13 -0.05
C PRO A 83 -19.99 -5.19 -1.59
N LYS A 84 -20.81 -4.37 -2.25
CA LYS A 84 -20.90 -4.33 -3.72
C LYS A 84 -19.66 -3.66 -4.31
N THR A 85 -19.19 -2.59 -3.69
CA THR A 85 -17.93 -1.92 -4.07
C THR A 85 -16.72 -2.83 -3.83
N LEU A 86 -16.70 -3.59 -2.73
CA LEU A 86 -15.65 -4.57 -2.45
C LEU A 86 -15.58 -5.68 -3.50
N GLN A 87 -16.72 -6.26 -3.87
CA GLN A 87 -16.80 -7.30 -4.90
C GLN A 87 -16.29 -6.80 -6.26
N ASN A 88 -16.67 -5.57 -6.65
CA ASN A 88 -16.17 -4.94 -7.88
C ASN A 88 -14.66 -4.71 -7.85
N LEU A 89 -14.09 -4.36 -6.68
CA LEU A 89 -12.66 -4.17 -6.52
C LEU A 89 -11.91 -5.50 -6.69
N LYS A 90 -12.41 -6.56 -6.05
CA LYS A 90 -11.85 -7.92 -6.14
C LYS A 90 -11.79 -8.40 -7.58
N GLU A 91 -12.88 -8.29 -8.33
CA GLU A 91 -12.93 -8.69 -9.74
C GLU A 91 -11.97 -7.88 -10.64
N LYS A 92 -11.71 -6.61 -10.29
CA LYS A 92 -10.74 -5.77 -11.03
C LYS A 92 -9.30 -6.17 -10.72
N LEU A 93 -9.00 -6.57 -9.49
CA LEU A 93 -7.68 -7.05 -9.09
C LEU A 93 -7.37 -8.41 -9.74
N GLU A 94 -8.32 -9.36 -9.68
CA GLU A 94 -8.20 -10.67 -10.34
C GLU A 94 -7.97 -10.53 -11.85
N ARG A 95 -8.69 -9.61 -12.53
CA ARG A 95 -8.49 -9.31 -13.96
C ARG A 95 -7.11 -8.73 -14.28
N LYS A 96 -6.45 -8.08 -13.32
CA LYS A 96 -5.14 -7.47 -13.48
C LYS A 96 -3.99 -8.38 -13.04
N GLY A 97 -4.29 -9.61 -12.59
CA GLY A 97 -3.28 -10.58 -12.17
C GLY A 97 -2.67 -10.28 -10.80
N PHE A 98 -3.41 -9.58 -9.93
CA PHE A 98 -3.09 -9.41 -8.51
C PHE A 98 -3.81 -10.46 -7.66
#